data_AF-A0A8J7XY27-F1
#
_entry.id   AF-A0A8J7XY27-F1
#
_cell.length_a   1.000
_cell.length_b   1.000
_cell.length_c   1.000
_cell.angle_alpha   90.00
_cell.angle_beta   90.00
_cell.angle_gamma   90.00
#
_symmetry.space_group_name_H-M   'P 1'
#
loop_
_entity.id
_entity.type
_entity.pdbx_description
1 polymer ?
#
loop_
_entity_poly.entity_id
_entity_poly.type
_entity_poly.pdbx_seq_one_letter_code
_entity_poly.pdbx_strand_id
1 'polypeptide(L)'
;MKEFCSLCGIEPVSENSGQGLCEVCELNLFQIDQILEAYMKERSPPSWITNIAYELDFIYKRNLRTRAYFNAAQEVIYRFSVEKEPNFPLDNIKEINQSQIPRHKILTILENAYLIEIKDFRVYPGALTRKLQNIRWEGYALNETQMVLVRQEIKGILSIALTRALIETKEFIPREALSILNLLSQQMLKADGEIGREIRTYRQRIAFARITPRQSRFLIREMGGFGNNSEVRICKDIDDEGNLILKDVVIDYLTRMRERWRERDRERYRE
;
A
#
# COMPACT_ATOMS: atom_id res chain seq x y z
N MET A 1 -2.31 22.97 24.89
CA MET A 1 -2.44 21.49 24.85
C MET A 1 -1.95 21.07 23.47
N LYS A 2 -0.91 20.23 23.35
CA LYS A 2 -0.43 19.83 22.03
C LYS A 2 -1.43 18.86 21.40
N GLU A 3 -1.96 19.20 20.24
CA GLU A 3 -2.82 18.29 19.47
C GLU A 3 -1.95 17.16 18.89
N PHE A 4 -2.48 15.93 18.96
CA PHE A 4 -1.83 14.74 18.42
C PHE A 4 -2.39 14.40 17.04
N CYS A 5 -1.54 13.85 16.18
CA CYS A 5 -1.90 13.55 14.79
C CYS A 5 -3.10 12.59 14.70
N SER A 6 -4.13 12.97 13.95
CA SER A 6 -5.41 12.26 13.85
C SER A 6 -5.30 10.85 13.25
N LEU A 7 -4.31 10.61 12.37
CA LEU A 7 -4.04 9.30 11.76
C LEU A 7 -3.17 8.39 12.64
N CYS A 8 -2.37 9.01 13.51
CA CYS A 8 -1.20 8.43 14.15
C CYS A 8 -1.41 8.20 15.64
N GLY A 9 -2.03 9.17 16.30
CA GLY A 9 -2.21 9.27 17.75
C GLY A 9 -0.91 9.42 18.55
N ILE A 10 0.26 9.54 17.91
CA ILE A 10 1.58 9.49 18.58
C ILE A 10 2.31 10.83 18.47
N GLU A 11 2.53 11.29 17.24
CA GLU A 11 3.32 12.50 17.01
C GLU A 11 2.48 13.76 17.21
N PRO A 12 3.05 14.82 17.81
CA PRO A 12 2.39 16.10 17.90
C PRO A 12 2.22 16.71 16.50
N VAL A 13 1.15 17.46 16.33
CA VAL A 13 0.86 18.22 15.11
C VAL A 13 1.58 19.57 15.18
N SER A 14 2.18 20.02 14.07
CA SER A 14 2.70 21.39 13.99
C SER A 14 1.56 22.40 13.91
N GLU A 15 1.74 23.60 14.44
CA GLU A 15 0.70 24.64 14.45
C GLU A 15 0.18 25.01 13.05
N ASN A 16 0.97 24.71 12.00
CA ASN A 16 0.64 24.99 10.60
C ASN A 16 0.08 23.77 9.83
N SER A 17 -0.17 22.63 10.47
CA SER A 17 -0.78 21.49 9.76
C SER A 17 -2.26 21.79 9.52
N GLY A 18 -2.64 21.94 8.24
CA GLY A 18 -4.04 22.21 7.87
C GLY A 18 -5.01 21.05 8.10
N GLN A 19 -4.53 19.84 8.43
CA GLN A 19 -5.35 18.62 8.51
C GLN A 19 -5.24 17.86 9.85
N GLY A 20 -4.58 18.43 10.85
CA GLY A 20 -4.33 17.73 12.12
C GLY A 20 -3.42 16.50 11.95
N LEU A 21 -2.48 16.54 11.00
CA LEU A 21 -1.58 15.43 10.67
C LEU A 21 -0.13 15.82 10.98
N CYS A 22 0.65 14.85 11.46
CA CYS A 22 2.10 15.02 11.53
C CYS A 22 2.72 14.85 10.15
N GLU A 23 3.87 15.49 9.90
CA GLU A 23 4.59 15.47 8.62
C GLU A 23 4.80 14.06 8.07
N VAL A 24 5.14 13.10 8.93
CA VAL A 24 5.33 11.70 8.54
C VAL A 24 4.04 11.06 8.02
N CYS A 25 2.89 11.39 8.63
CA CYS A 25 1.60 10.90 8.19
C CYS A 25 1.14 11.58 6.91
N GLU A 26 1.41 12.87 6.74
CA GLU A 26 1.17 13.54 5.46
C GLU A 26 2.01 12.91 4.33
N LEU A 27 3.27 12.59 4.60
CA LEU A 27 4.15 11.90 3.64
C LEU A 27 3.68 10.47 3.35
N ASN A 28 3.15 9.74 4.34
CA ASN A 28 2.53 8.43 4.10
C ASN A 28 1.33 8.51 3.15
N LEU A 29 0.45 9.51 3.34
CA LEU A 29 -0.70 9.70 2.45
C LEU A 29 -0.25 10.15 1.06
N PHE A 30 0.73 11.05 0.98
CA PHE A 30 1.30 11.45 -0.30
C PHE A 30 1.91 10.28 -1.08
N GLN A 31 2.61 9.37 -0.41
CA GLN A 31 3.12 8.14 -1.04
C GLN A 31 1.99 7.29 -1.64
N ILE A 32 0.93 7.06 -0.86
CA ILE A 32 -0.26 6.32 -1.32
C ILE A 32 -0.86 7.02 -2.54
N ASP A 33 -1.02 8.33 -2.48
CA ASP A 33 -1.61 9.15 -3.53
C ASP A 33 -0.78 9.10 -4.81
N GLN A 34 0.53 9.28 -4.72
CA GLN A 34 1.43 9.24 -5.88
C GLN A 34 1.45 7.86 -6.55
N ILE A 35 1.45 6.77 -5.76
CA ILE A 35 1.36 5.41 -6.32
C ILE A 35 0.04 5.23 -7.07
N LEU A 36 -1.09 5.57 -6.44
CA LEU A 36 -2.40 5.39 -7.09
C LEU A 36 -2.58 6.31 -8.29
N GLU A 37 -2.11 7.56 -8.21
CA GLU A 37 -2.17 8.53 -9.30
C GLU A 37 -1.44 8.02 -10.53
N ALA A 38 -0.25 7.43 -10.37
CA ALA A 38 0.51 6.85 -11.47
C ALA A 38 -0.28 5.73 -12.19
N TYR A 39 -0.97 4.86 -11.46
CA TYR A 39 -1.81 3.82 -12.07
C TYR A 39 -3.11 4.37 -12.68
N MET A 40 -3.66 5.44 -12.13
CA MET A 40 -4.94 6.00 -12.55
C MET A 40 -4.80 6.94 -13.76
N LYS A 41 -3.78 7.80 -13.77
CA LYS A 41 -3.63 8.87 -14.77
C LYS A 41 -2.69 8.48 -15.91
N GLU A 42 -1.61 7.78 -15.62
CA GLU A 42 -0.62 7.46 -16.65
C GLU A 42 -1.10 6.32 -17.56
N ARG A 43 -0.49 6.24 -18.75
CA ARG A 43 -0.70 5.11 -19.66
C ARG A 43 -0.01 3.85 -19.14
N SER A 44 1.20 4.04 -18.58
CA SER A 44 2.01 3.03 -17.93
C SER A 44 2.70 3.69 -16.74
N PRO A 45 2.60 3.15 -15.52
CA PRO A 45 3.29 3.70 -14.36
C PRO A 45 4.82 3.73 -14.56
N PRO A 46 5.54 4.67 -13.91
CA PRO A 46 6.99 4.68 -13.92
C PRO A 46 7.55 3.41 -13.27
N SER A 47 8.69 2.93 -13.77
CA SER A 47 9.30 1.67 -13.31
C SER A 47 9.58 1.65 -11.81
N TRP A 48 9.98 2.77 -11.21
CA TRP A 48 10.23 2.87 -9.77
C TRP A 48 8.96 2.71 -8.92
N ILE A 49 7.78 3.08 -9.45
CA ILE A 49 6.48 2.83 -8.82
C ILE A 49 6.08 1.37 -8.99
N THR A 50 6.20 0.82 -10.20
CA THR A 50 5.92 -0.61 -10.44
C THR A 50 6.83 -1.51 -9.58
N ASN A 51 8.11 -1.16 -9.46
CA ASN A 51 9.08 -1.91 -8.67
C ASN A 51 8.73 -1.90 -7.18
N ILE A 52 8.35 -0.75 -6.61
CA ILE A 52 7.91 -0.74 -5.20
C ILE A 52 6.60 -1.51 -5.03
N ALA A 53 5.70 -1.51 -6.02
CA ALA A 53 4.44 -2.23 -5.93
C ALA A 53 4.67 -3.74 -5.74
N TYR A 54 5.63 -4.34 -6.46
CA TYR A 54 6.03 -5.74 -6.25
C TYR A 54 6.41 -6.03 -4.78
N GLU A 55 7.09 -5.08 -4.13
CA GLU A 55 7.59 -5.23 -2.77
C GLU A 55 6.50 -5.10 -1.68
N LEU A 56 5.29 -4.66 -2.04
CA LEU A 56 4.19 -4.39 -1.09
C LEU A 56 3.07 -5.45 -1.12
N ASP A 57 3.25 -6.53 -1.90
CA ASP A 57 2.23 -7.55 -2.15
C ASP A 57 1.78 -8.34 -0.90
N PHE A 58 2.52 -8.21 0.22
CA PHE A 58 2.37 -9.04 1.42
C PHE A 58 1.52 -8.39 2.52
N ILE A 59 1.32 -7.07 2.47
CA ILE A 59 0.80 -6.24 3.58
C ILE A 59 -0.48 -6.81 4.20
N TYR A 60 -1.43 -7.27 3.38
CA TYR A 60 -2.72 -7.77 3.86
C TYR A 60 -2.93 -9.28 3.73
N LYS A 61 -1.93 -10.04 3.26
CA LYS A 61 -2.10 -11.49 3.06
C LYS A 61 -2.45 -12.25 4.35
N ARG A 62 -1.96 -11.78 5.51
CA ARG A 62 -2.02 -12.54 6.78
C ARG A 62 -2.72 -11.80 7.92
N ASN A 63 -3.14 -10.56 7.70
CA ASN A 63 -3.86 -9.79 8.71
C ASN A 63 -5.36 -10.16 8.69
N LEU A 64 -5.82 -10.88 9.72
CA LEU A 64 -7.19 -11.38 9.80
C LEU A 64 -8.26 -10.28 9.65
N ARG A 65 -7.98 -9.06 10.10
CA ARG A 65 -8.95 -7.94 10.07
C ARG A 65 -9.09 -7.34 8.69
N THR A 66 -8.05 -7.40 7.86
CA THR A 66 -8.06 -6.82 6.52
C THR A 66 -8.12 -7.86 5.40
N ARG A 67 -7.90 -9.14 5.74
CA ARG A 67 -7.89 -10.25 4.78
C ARG A 67 -9.19 -10.35 3.98
N ALA A 68 -10.33 -10.10 4.60
CA ALA A 68 -11.62 -10.14 3.89
C ALA A 68 -11.71 -9.08 2.79
N TYR A 69 -11.28 -7.83 3.05
CA TYR A 69 -11.24 -6.79 2.02
C TYR A 69 -10.27 -7.17 0.90
N PHE A 70 -9.09 -7.69 1.26
CA PHE A 70 -8.06 -8.07 0.29
C PHE A 70 -8.46 -9.26 -0.57
N ASN A 71 -9.08 -10.29 0.00
CA ASN A 71 -9.59 -11.44 -0.73
C ASN A 71 -10.72 -11.05 -1.67
N ALA A 72 -11.70 -10.27 -1.20
CA ALA A 72 -12.78 -9.78 -2.05
C ALA A 72 -12.25 -8.92 -3.20
N ALA A 73 -11.24 -8.08 -2.95
CA ALA A 73 -10.55 -7.32 -3.99
C ALA A 73 -9.86 -8.24 -5.02
N GLN A 74 -9.18 -9.29 -4.57
CA GLN A 74 -8.54 -10.27 -5.48
C GLN A 74 -9.57 -11.02 -6.32
N GLU A 75 -10.68 -11.47 -5.72
CA GLU A 75 -11.78 -12.12 -6.43
C GLU A 75 -12.32 -11.20 -7.53
N VAL A 76 -12.66 -9.95 -7.18
CA VAL A 76 -13.14 -8.95 -8.13
C VAL A 76 -12.17 -8.75 -9.29
N ILE A 77 -10.88 -8.53 -9.00
CA ILE A 77 -9.86 -8.35 -10.05
C ILE A 77 -9.71 -9.60 -10.90
N TYR A 78 -9.75 -10.79 -10.30
CA TYR A 78 -9.65 -12.04 -11.05
C TYR A 78 -10.79 -12.19 -12.05
N ARG A 79 -12.04 -11.95 -11.63
CA ARG A 79 -13.21 -12.07 -12.50
C ARG A 79 -13.18 -11.08 -13.67
N PHE A 80 -12.78 -9.84 -13.38
CA PHE A 80 -12.67 -8.81 -14.42
C PHE A 80 -11.46 -9.00 -15.35
N SER A 81 -10.29 -9.35 -14.81
CA SER A 81 -9.04 -9.38 -15.57
C SER A 81 -8.74 -10.72 -16.23
N VAL A 82 -9.11 -11.83 -15.59
CA VAL A 82 -8.83 -13.20 -16.06
C VAL A 82 -10.06 -13.81 -16.71
N GLU A 83 -11.20 -13.81 -16.03
CA GLU A 83 -12.45 -14.36 -16.59
C GLU A 83 -13.10 -13.45 -17.64
N LYS A 84 -12.61 -12.21 -17.76
CA LYS A 84 -13.07 -11.19 -18.72
C LYS A 84 -14.58 -10.92 -18.61
N GLU A 85 -15.15 -11.09 -17.43
CA GLU A 85 -16.55 -10.76 -17.21
C GLU A 85 -16.76 -9.24 -17.32
N PRO A 86 -17.75 -8.74 -18.09
CA PRO A 86 -18.00 -7.29 -18.17
C PRO A 86 -18.68 -6.73 -16.91
N ASN A 87 -19.45 -7.56 -16.21
CA ASN A 87 -20.14 -7.28 -14.94
C ASN A 87 -20.75 -8.58 -14.38
N PHE A 88 -21.14 -8.58 -13.11
CA PHE A 88 -21.79 -9.73 -12.47
C PHE A 88 -22.73 -9.34 -11.33
N PRO A 89 -23.70 -10.21 -10.95
CA PRO A 89 -24.57 -9.97 -9.80
C PRO A 89 -23.79 -9.77 -8.49
N LEU A 90 -24.19 -8.82 -7.66
CA LEU A 90 -23.51 -8.49 -6.41
C LEU A 90 -23.37 -9.69 -5.46
N ASP A 91 -24.31 -10.62 -5.48
CA ASP A 91 -24.30 -11.84 -4.65
C ASP A 91 -23.22 -12.85 -5.04
N ASN A 92 -22.62 -12.68 -6.21
CA ASN A 92 -21.60 -13.58 -6.73
C ASN A 92 -20.18 -13.24 -6.23
N ILE A 93 -19.99 -12.28 -5.33
CA ILE A 93 -18.71 -12.08 -4.61
C ILE A 93 -18.67 -13.05 -3.43
N LYS A 94 -18.04 -14.21 -3.61
CA LYS A 94 -18.02 -15.31 -2.64
C LYS A 94 -17.22 -14.98 -1.40
N GLU A 95 -16.12 -14.26 -1.51
CA GLU A 95 -15.25 -13.91 -0.38
C GLU A 95 -15.97 -13.00 0.64
N ILE A 96 -16.93 -12.19 0.19
CA ILE A 96 -17.80 -11.41 1.08
C ILE A 96 -18.68 -12.32 1.91
N ASN A 97 -19.26 -13.37 1.30
CA ASN A 97 -20.18 -14.29 1.96
C ASN A 97 -19.47 -15.20 2.98
N GLN A 98 -18.15 -15.33 2.89
CA GLN A 98 -17.33 -16.11 3.83
C GLN A 98 -16.72 -15.25 4.95
N SER A 99 -16.92 -13.94 4.91
CA SER A 99 -16.38 -12.99 5.87
C SER A 99 -17.33 -12.74 7.04
N GLN A 100 -16.76 -12.48 8.23
CA GLN A 100 -17.51 -11.96 9.38
C GLN A 100 -17.72 -10.44 9.32
N ILE A 101 -17.06 -9.74 8.37
CA ILE A 101 -17.23 -8.30 8.20
C ILE A 101 -18.57 -8.05 7.47
N PRO A 102 -19.39 -7.11 7.95
CA PRO A 102 -20.65 -6.76 7.29
C PRO A 102 -20.43 -6.43 5.81
N ARG A 103 -21.27 -7.02 4.95
CA ARG A 103 -21.18 -6.90 3.49
C ARG A 103 -21.06 -5.45 3.00
N HIS A 104 -21.92 -4.57 3.50
CA HIS A 104 -21.90 -3.16 3.11
C HIS A 104 -20.53 -2.51 3.35
N LYS A 105 -19.82 -2.85 4.44
CA LYS A 105 -18.48 -2.32 4.72
C LYS A 105 -17.46 -2.76 3.69
N ILE A 106 -17.49 -4.05 3.29
CA ILE A 106 -16.58 -4.53 2.25
C ILE A 106 -16.86 -3.82 0.94
N LEU A 107 -18.12 -3.72 0.54
CA LEU A 107 -18.50 -3.05 -0.71
C LEU A 107 -18.09 -1.57 -0.71
N THR A 108 -18.36 -0.83 0.37
CA THR A 108 -17.93 0.56 0.51
C THR A 108 -16.42 0.70 0.39
N ILE A 109 -15.64 -0.19 1.00
CA ILE A 109 -14.17 -0.17 0.86
C ILE A 109 -13.73 -0.46 -0.59
N LEU A 110 -14.35 -1.43 -1.26
CA LEU A 110 -14.02 -1.76 -2.65
C LEU A 110 -14.38 -0.62 -3.62
N GLU A 111 -15.49 0.08 -3.40
CA GLU A 111 -15.88 1.26 -4.19
C GLU A 111 -14.92 2.44 -3.95
N ASN A 112 -14.61 2.76 -2.69
CA ASN A 112 -13.64 3.82 -2.35
C ASN A 112 -12.21 3.50 -2.79
N ALA A 113 -11.85 2.22 -2.90
CA ALA A 113 -10.59 1.77 -3.50
C ALA A 113 -10.59 1.82 -5.03
N TYR A 114 -11.66 2.30 -5.67
CA TYR A 114 -11.87 2.37 -7.11
C TYR A 114 -11.83 1.00 -7.82
N LEU A 115 -12.13 -0.08 -7.09
CA LEU A 115 -12.08 -1.44 -7.61
C LEU A 115 -13.39 -1.87 -8.27
N ILE A 116 -14.51 -1.38 -7.75
CA ILE A 116 -15.86 -1.68 -8.26
C ILE A 116 -16.71 -0.43 -8.41
N GLU A 117 -17.73 -0.53 -9.25
CA GLU A 117 -18.89 0.36 -9.28
C GLU A 117 -20.15 -0.51 -9.14
N ILE A 118 -21.07 -0.18 -8.26
CA ILE A 118 -22.33 -0.92 -8.11
C ILE A 118 -23.47 -0.16 -8.79
N LYS A 119 -24.16 -0.81 -9.74
CA LYS A 119 -25.35 -0.27 -10.43
C LYS A 119 -26.39 -1.38 -10.57
N ASP A 120 -27.63 -1.12 -10.16
CA ASP A 120 -28.76 -2.06 -10.30
C ASP A 120 -28.45 -3.47 -9.77
N PHE A 121 -27.84 -3.58 -8.58
CA PHE A 121 -27.40 -4.84 -7.95
C PHE A 121 -26.36 -5.64 -8.75
N ARG A 122 -25.68 -5.00 -9.69
CA ARG A 122 -24.56 -5.56 -10.46
C ARG A 122 -23.28 -4.82 -10.16
N VAL A 123 -22.18 -5.56 -10.23
CA VAL A 123 -20.82 -5.10 -10.00
C VAL A 123 -20.18 -4.88 -11.35
N TYR A 124 -19.66 -3.68 -11.57
CA TYR A 124 -18.91 -3.27 -12.74
C TYR A 124 -17.45 -2.98 -12.35
N PRO A 125 -16.49 -3.08 -13.28
CA PRO A 125 -15.10 -2.78 -12.97
C PRO A 125 -14.94 -1.29 -12.69
N GLY A 126 -14.41 -0.95 -11.51
CA GLY A 126 -14.07 0.41 -11.15
C GLY A 126 -12.86 0.94 -11.93
N ALA A 127 -12.56 2.23 -11.75
CA ALA A 127 -11.54 2.91 -12.54
C ALA A 127 -10.13 2.30 -12.39
N LEU A 128 -9.75 1.84 -11.19
CA LEU A 128 -8.48 1.15 -10.97
C LEU A 128 -8.49 -0.24 -11.60
N THR A 129 -9.58 -1.00 -11.44
CA THR A 129 -9.73 -2.31 -12.06
C THR A 129 -9.59 -2.24 -13.58
N ARG A 130 -10.21 -1.24 -14.24
CA ARG A 130 -10.07 -1.03 -15.68
C ARG A 130 -8.61 -0.80 -16.10
N LYS A 131 -7.81 -0.14 -15.27
CA LYS A 131 -6.37 0.04 -15.51
C LYS A 131 -5.59 -1.26 -15.32
N LEU A 132 -5.88 -2.00 -14.26
CA LEU A 132 -5.22 -3.29 -13.96
C LEU A 132 -5.56 -4.39 -14.99
N GLN A 133 -6.74 -4.34 -15.61
CA GLN A 133 -7.10 -5.24 -16.73
C GLN A 133 -6.17 -5.08 -17.94
N ASN A 134 -5.62 -3.87 -18.14
CA ASN A 134 -4.72 -3.55 -19.25
C ASN A 134 -3.25 -3.90 -18.96
N ILE A 135 -2.90 -4.24 -17.72
CA ILE A 135 -1.59 -4.82 -17.40
C ILE A 135 -1.55 -6.18 -18.10
N ARG A 136 -0.73 -6.28 -19.16
CA ARG A 136 -0.71 -7.38 -20.13
C ARG A 136 -0.71 -8.76 -19.46
N TRP A 137 -1.85 -9.44 -19.54
CA TRP A 137 -2.00 -10.88 -19.24
C TRP A 137 -1.82 -11.76 -20.49
N GLU A 138 -1.68 -11.14 -21.67
CA GLU A 138 -1.71 -11.84 -22.96
C GLU A 138 -0.36 -12.49 -23.29
N GLY A 139 -0.36 -13.82 -23.38
CA GLY A 139 0.73 -14.60 -23.98
C GLY A 139 1.72 -15.25 -23.00
N TYR A 140 1.57 -15.07 -21.68
CA TYR A 140 2.44 -15.70 -20.69
C TYR A 140 1.73 -16.87 -19.98
N ALA A 141 2.42 -18.00 -19.82
CA ALA A 141 1.92 -19.09 -18.99
C ALA A 141 1.92 -18.70 -17.49
N LEU A 142 0.95 -19.21 -16.72
CA LEU A 142 0.74 -18.84 -15.30
C LEU A 142 1.95 -19.10 -14.37
N ASN A 143 2.88 -19.96 -14.80
CA ASN A 143 4.09 -20.34 -14.08
C ASN A 143 5.34 -19.56 -14.51
N GLU A 144 5.22 -18.64 -15.48
CA GLU A 144 6.33 -17.80 -15.89
C GLU A 144 6.63 -16.71 -14.85
N THR A 145 7.91 -16.35 -14.72
CA THR A 145 8.38 -15.32 -13.80
C THR A 145 7.65 -13.99 -14.01
N GLN A 146 7.35 -13.64 -15.26
CA GLN A 146 6.59 -12.46 -15.65
C GLN A 146 5.20 -12.45 -15.00
N MET A 147 4.52 -13.59 -14.97
CA MET A 147 3.20 -13.73 -14.35
C MET A 147 3.25 -13.73 -12.82
N VAL A 148 4.37 -14.14 -12.22
CA VAL A 148 4.61 -13.93 -10.79
C VAL A 148 4.72 -12.44 -10.48
N LEU A 149 5.52 -11.69 -11.24
CA LEU A 149 5.70 -10.25 -11.06
C LEU A 149 4.38 -9.49 -11.26
N VAL A 150 3.61 -9.76 -12.31
CA VAL A 150 2.29 -9.12 -12.53
C VAL A 150 1.33 -9.37 -11.36
N ARG A 151 1.32 -10.60 -10.81
CA ARG A 151 0.49 -10.90 -9.63
C ARG A 151 0.97 -10.17 -8.37
N GLN A 152 2.27 -10.02 -8.19
CA GLN A 152 2.84 -9.25 -7.08
C GLN A 152 2.48 -7.76 -7.23
N GLU A 153 2.59 -7.21 -8.43
CA GLU A 153 2.21 -5.82 -8.74
C GLU A 153 0.78 -5.54 -8.34
N ILE A 154 -0.15 -6.34 -8.87
CA ILE A 154 -1.57 -6.18 -8.62
C ILE A 154 -1.86 -6.28 -7.13
N LYS A 155 -1.29 -7.26 -6.44
CA LYS A 155 -1.46 -7.43 -4.99
C LYS A 155 -0.88 -6.25 -4.19
N GLY A 156 0.23 -5.69 -4.63
CA GLY A 156 0.82 -4.47 -4.06
C GLY A 156 -0.09 -3.27 -4.22
N ILE A 157 -0.59 -3.04 -5.44
CA ILE A 157 -1.52 -1.93 -5.74
C ILE A 157 -2.85 -2.08 -5.01
N LEU A 158 -3.40 -3.30 -4.94
CA LEU A 158 -4.56 -3.57 -4.10
C LEU A 158 -4.29 -3.23 -2.63
N SER A 159 -3.10 -3.53 -2.12
CA SER A 159 -2.74 -3.18 -0.74
C SER A 159 -2.69 -1.67 -0.54
N ILE A 160 -2.15 -0.90 -1.49
CA ILE A 160 -2.15 0.56 -1.42
C ILE A 160 -3.57 1.13 -1.52
N ALA A 161 -4.37 0.69 -2.50
CA ALA A 161 -5.73 1.17 -2.71
C ALA A 161 -6.65 0.90 -1.51
N LEU A 162 -6.56 -0.30 -0.93
CA LEU A 162 -7.31 -0.63 0.28
C LEU A 162 -6.81 0.17 1.49
N THR A 163 -5.50 0.41 1.61
CA THR A 163 -4.96 1.26 2.68
C THR A 163 -5.56 2.66 2.63
N ARG A 164 -5.63 3.26 1.43
CA ARG A 164 -6.30 4.54 1.21
C ARG A 164 -7.77 4.51 1.64
N ALA A 165 -8.54 3.57 1.09
CA ALA A 165 -9.97 3.46 1.35
C ALA A 165 -10.29 3.24 2.84
N LEU A 166 -9.50 2.41 3.53
CA LEU A 166 -9.67 2.14 4.96
C LEU A 166 -9.43 3.40 5.82
N ILE A 167 -8.47 4.25 5.42
CA ILE A 167 -8.19 5.53 6.10
C ILE A 167 -9.32 6.53 5.84
N GLU A 168 -9.72 6.73 4.58
CA GLU A 168 -10.73 7.73 4.19
C GLU A 168 -12.10 7.43 4.78
N THR A 169 -12.53 6.17 4.75
CA THR A 169 -13.82 5.73 5.33
C THR A 169 -13.82 5.68 6.85
N LYS A 170 -12.65 5.79 7.50
CA LYS A 170 -12.47 5.66 8.95
C LYS A 170 -12.99 4.34 9.54
N GLU A 171 -13.20 3.32 8.69
CA GLU A 171 -13.69 2.00 9.10
C GLU A 171 -12.66 1.26 9.98
N PHE A 172 -11.38 1.37 9.60
CA PHE A 172 -10.29 0.73 10.32
C PHE A 172 -8.97 1.41 9.96
N ILE A 173 -8.13 1.72 10.95
CA ILE A 173 -6.78 2.24 10.69
C ILE A 173 -5.84 1.07 10.37
N PRO A 174 -5.30 0.95 9.15
CA PRO A 174 -4.43 -0.15 8.75
C PRO A 174 -3.01 0.00 9.32
N ARG A 175 -2.87 -0.27 10.63
CA ARG A 175 -1.64 0.02 11.39
C ARG A 175 -0.39 -0.66 10.84
N GLU A 176 -0.50 -1.86 10.29
CA GLU A 176 0.64 -2.59 9.71
C GLU A 176 1.11 -1.96 8.39
N ALA A 177 0.19 -1.63 7.48
CA ALA A 177 0.51 -0.92 6.24
C ALA A 177 1.12 0.47 6.54
N LEU A 178 0.50 1.21 7.46
CA LEU A 178 1.00 2.52 7.89
C LEU A 178 2.35 2.43 8.59
N SER A 179 2.64 1.34 9.30
CA SER A 179 3.93 1.10 9.95
C SER A 179 5.06 0.95 8.93
N ILE A 180 4.80 0.25 7.83
CA ILE A 180 5.74 0.12 6.71
C ILE A 180 5.95 1.47 6.04
N LEU A 181 4.87 2.18 5.68
CA LEU A 181 4.97 3.51 5.06
C LEU A 181 5.68 4.52 5.97
N ASN A 182 5.40 4.48 7.28
CA ASN A 182 6.06 5.32 8.28
C ASN A 182 7.57 5.05 8.33
N LEU A 183 7.99 3.78 8.28
CA LEU A 183 9.40 3.40 8.21
C LEU A 183 10.09 4.02 6.99
N LEU A 184 9.45 3.93 5.82
CA LEU A 184 9.94 4.50 4.57
C LEU A 184 9.98 6.04 4.61
N SER A 185 8.92 6.69 5.09
CA SER A 185 8.83 8.15 5.25
C SER A 185 9.91 8.69 6.18
N GLN A 186 10.14 8.05 7.33
CA GLN A 186 11.19 8.47 8.26
C GLN A 186 12.60 8.35 7.66
N GLN A 187 12.81 7.39 6.77
CA GLN A 187 14.07 7.26 6.05
C GLN A 187 14.26 8.41 5.05
N MET A 188 13.19 8.85 4.39
CA MET A 188 13.23 10.00 3.49
C MET A 188 13.46 11.33 4.23
N LEU A 189 12.74 11.57 5.33
CA LEU A 189 12.77 12.84 6.06
C LEU A 189 14.09 13.12 6.77
N LYS A 190 14.82 12.09 7.22
CA LYS A 190 16.11 12.28 7.90
C LYS A 190 17.29 12.48 6.94
N ALA A 191 17.13 12.17 5.66
CA ALA A 191 18.24 12.25 4.73
C ALA A 191 18.43 13.70 4.28
N ASP A 192 19.46 14.37 4.81
CA ASP A 192 19.88 15.70 4.35
C ASP A 192 20.47 15.64 2.93
N GLY A 193 21.16 14.54 2.61
CA GLY A 193 21.76 14.23 1.30
C GLY A 193 21.18 12.96 0.66
N GLU A 194 22.04 12.02 0.29
CA GLU A 194 21.60 10.71 -0.23
C GLU A 194 20.85 9.89 0.83
N ILE A 195 19.84 9.12 0.39
CA ILE A 195 19.08 8.25 1.29
C ILE A 195 19.91 6.99 1.57
N GLY A 196 20.33 6.82 2.83
CA GLY A 196 21.09 5.65 3.26
C GLY A 196 20.29 4.34 3.15
N ARG A 197 20.99 3.22 2.90
CA ARG A 197 20.40 1.88 2.81
C ARG A 197 19.95 1.31 4.16
N GLU A 198 20.60 1.73 5.24
CA GLU A 198 20.42 1.17 6.57
C GLU A 198 19.31 1.90 7.35
N ILE A 199 18.39 1.14 7.94
CA ILE A 199 17.40 1.62 8.90
C ILE A 199 17.71 1.05 10.28
N ARG A 200 18.25 1.92 11.12
CA ARG A 200 18.64 1.60 12.49
C ARG A 200 17.47 1.13 13.36
N THR A 201 17.76 0.22 14.29
CA THR A 201 16.76 -0.35 15.22
C THR A 201 15.92 0.68 15.96
N TYR A 202 16.50 1.80 16.40
CA TYR A 202 15.73 2.87 17.07
C TYR A 202 14.65 3.46 16.16
N ARG A 203 14.89 3.56 14.84
CA ARG A 203 13.92 4.07 13.86
C ARG A 203 12.81 3.07 13.62
N GLN A 204 13.16 1.80 13.57
CA GLN A 204 12.18 0.72 13.49
C GLN A 204 11.20 0.82 14.68
N ARG A 205 11.70 1.10 15.89
CA ARG A 205 10.85 1.30 17.08
C ARG A 205 9.88 2.48 16.92
N ILE A 206 10.33 3.61 16.37
CA ILE A 206 9.48 4.78 16.11
C ILE A 206 8.43 4.42 15.04
N ALA A 207 8.87 3.84 13.92
CA ALA A 207 7.99 3.47 12.81
C ALA A 207 6.89 2.48 13.23
N PHE A 208 7.25 1.54 14.10
CA PHE A 208 6.41 0.43 14.56
C PHE A 208 5.72 0.70 15.90
N ALA A 209 5.77 1.92 16.43
CA ALA A 209 5.16 2.28 17.71
C ALA A 209 3.63 2.03 17.77
N ARG A 210 2.96 1.88 16.62
CA ARG A 210 1.51 1.64 16.51
C ARG A 210 1.10 0.17 16.59
N ILE A 211 2.06 -0.74 16.53
CA ILE A 211 1.82 -2.19 16.48
C ILE A 211 2.53 -2.87 17.65
N THR A 212 2.04 -4.05 18.01
CA THR A 212 2.66 -4.82 19.10
C THR A 212 4.07 -5.30 18.70
N PRO A 213 4.97 -5.56 19.66
CA PRO A 213 6.29 -6.14 19.37
C PRO A 213 6.23 -7.46 18.60
N ARG A 214 5.15 -8.24 18.77
CA ARG A 214 4.91 -9.46 18.00
C ARG A 214 4.62 -9.14 16.52
N GLN A 215 3.76 -8.17 16.25
CA GLN A 215 3.46 -7.72 14.89
C GLN A 215 4.68 -7.08 14.22
N SER A 216 5.45 -6.27 14.95
CA SER A 216 6.69 -5.68 14.43
C SER A 216 7.71 -6.75 14.01
N ARG A 217 8.01 -7.73 14.87
CA ARG A 217 8.89 -8.86 14.52
C ARG A 217 8.35 -9.69 13.36
N PHE A 218 7.04 -9.76 13.21
CA PHE A 218 6.42 -10.45 12.09
C PHE A 218 6.60 -9.67 10.79
N LEU A 219 6.32 -8.36 10.77
CA LEU A 219 6.54 -7.51 9.61
C LEU A 219 8.00 -7.49 9.17
N ILE A 220 8.95 -7.38 10.11
CA ILE A 220 10.39 -7.43 9.80
C ILE A 220 10.75 -8.75 9.10
N ARG A 221 10.23 -9.89 9.58
CA ARG A 221 10.47 -11.19 8.97
C ARG A 221 9.90 -11.29 7.56
N GLU A 222 8.67 -10.83 7.34
CA GLU A 222 8.06 -10.82 6.00
C GLU A 222 8.83 -9.87 5.06
N MET A 223 9.25 -8.69 5.55
CA MET A 223 10.07 -7.75 4.79
C MET A 223 11.43 -8.32 4.36
N GLY A 224 12.05 -9.14 5.21
CA GLY A 224 13.30 -9.86 4.93
C GLY A 224 13.12 -11.19 4.18
N GLY A 225 11.90 -11.57 3.79
CA GLY A 225 11.66 -12.80 3.04
C GLY A 225 11.58 -14.08 3.87
N PHE A 226 11.57 -14.02 5.20
CA PHE A 226 11.35 -15.18 6.07
C PHE A 226 9.85 -15.56 6.22
N GLY A 227 9.01 -15.02 5.34
CA GLY A 227 7.59 -15.35 5.23
C GLY A 227 7.35 -16.65 4.46
N ASN A 228 6.08 -16.99 4.26
CA ASN A 228 5.68 -18.26 3.64
C ASN A 228 6.14 -18.43 2.18
N ASN A 229 6.52 -17.34 1.50
CA ASN A 229 6.91 -17.37 0.09
C ASN A 229 8.43 -17.31 -0.13
N SER A 230 9.25 -17.23 0.92
CA SER A 230 10.72 -17.16 0.89
C SER A 230 11.35 -16.04 0.03
N GLU A 231 10.53 -15.20 -0.60
CA GLU A 231 10.98 -14.10 -1.44
C GLU A 231 11.24 -12.87 -0.59
N VAL A 232 12.45 -12.37 -0.65
CA VAL A 232 12.88 -11.13 -0.02
C VAL A 232 12.00 -9.97 -0.53
N ARG A 233 11.52 -9.11 0.39
CA ARG A 233 10.66 -7.96 0.09
C ARG A 233 11.46 -6.66 0.24
N ILE A 234 10.98 -5.70 1.02
CA ILE A 234 11.57 -4.36 1.19
C ILE A 234 13.06 -4.38 1.60
N CYS A 235 13.49 -5.37 2.39
CA CYS A 235 14.83 -5.44 2.96
C CYS A 235 15.66 -6.50 2.25
N LYS A 236 16.85 -6.15 1.76
CA LYS A 236 17.81 -7.13 1.22
C LYS A 236 18.51 -7.95 2.29
N ASP A 237 18.66 -7.40 3.50
CA ASP A 237 19.38 -8.03 4.59
C ASP A 237 18.99 -7.44 5.97
N ILE A 238 19.40 -8.11 7.04
CA ILE A 238 19.37 -7.62 8.42
C ILE A 238 20.75 -7.87 9.03
N ASP A 239 21.44 -6.81 9.45
CA ASP A 239 22.79 -6.93 10.00
C ASP A 239 22.81 -7.51 11.44
N ASP A 240 24.01 -7.74 11.97
CA ASP A 240 24.23 -8.32 13.30
C ASP A 240 23.66 -7.45 14.45
N GLU A 241 23.46 -6.15 14.21
CA GLU A 241 22.84 -5.21 15.16
C GLU A 241 21.31 -5.18 15.05
N GLY A 242 20.73 -5.90 14.08
CA GLY A 242 19.31 -5.91 13.77
C GLY A 242 18.84 -4.71 12.95
N ASN A 243 19.75 -3.97 12.33
CA ASN A 243 19.41 -2.90 11.40
C ASN A 243 18.92 -3.49 10.08
N LEU A 244 17.88 -2.88 9.50
CA LEU A 244 17.33 -3.34 8.22
C LEU A 244 18.14 -2.73 7.09
N ILE A 245 18.58 -3.54 6.13
CA ILE A 245 19.25 -3.06 4.93
C ILE A 245 18.26 -3.09 3.77
N LEU A 246 17.93 -1.93 3.20
CA LEU A 246 16.97 -1.78 2.12
C LEU A 246 17.51 -2.28 0.78
N LYS A 247 16.61 -2.79 -0.08
CA LYS A 247 16.90 -3.07 -1.49
C LYS A 247 17.11 -1.79 -2.30
N ASP A 248 17.84 -1.91 -3.40
CA ASP A 248 18.17 -0.80 -4.30
C ASP A 248 16.91 -0.22 -4.96
N VAL A 249 15.94 -1.08 -5.31
CA VAL A 249 14.63 -0.64 -5.84
C VAL A 249 13.85 0.20 -4.83
N VAL A 250 14.00 -0.08 -3.53
CA VAL A 250 13.37 0.71 -2.48
C VAL A 250 14.08 2.06 -2.35
N ILE A 251 15.41 2.09 -2.42
CA ILE A 251 16.17 3.35 -2.36
C ILE A 251 15.89 4.27 -3.56
N ASP A 252 15.78 3.71 -4.77
CA ASP A 252 15.37 4.47 -5.96
C ASP A 252 13.96 5.05 -5.77
N TYR A 253 13.01 4.24 -5.28
CA TYR A 253 11.67 4.71 -4.93
C TYR A 253 11.69 5.86 -3.91
N LEU A 254 12.40 5.70 -2.78
CA LEU A 254 12.46 6.72 -1.73
C LEU A 254 13.09 8.02 -2.23
N THR A 255 14.12 7.92 -3.07
CA THR A 255 14.83 9.08 -3.61
C THR A 255 13.91 9.91 -4.49
N ARG A 256 13.25 9.27 -5.46
CA ARG A 256 12.30 9.93 -6.38
C ARG A 256 11.07 10.46 -5.66
N MET A 257 10.51 9.69 -4.73
CA MET A 257 9.36 10.12 -3.95
C MET A 257 9.69 11.35 -3.08
N ARG A 258 10.92 11.45 -2.57
CA ARG A 258 11.35 12.59 -1.76
C ARG A 258 11.50 13.85 -2.63
N GLU A 259 11.99 13.70 -3.84
CA GLU A 259 12.05 14.80 -4.81
C GLU A 259 10.64 15.31 -5.14
N ARG A 260 9.70 14.40 -5.42
CA ARG A 260 8.28 14.73 -5.64
C ARG A 260 7.65 15.43 -4.43
N TRP A 261 7.96 14.98 -3.21
CA TRP A 261 7.49 15.64 -1.99
C TRP A 261 8.03 17.08 -1.86
N ARG A 262 9.32 17.29 -2.14
CA ARG A 262 9.95 18.63 -2.12
C ARG A 262 9.44 19.55 -3.22
N GLU A 263 9.09 19.01 -4.39
CA GLU A 263 8.48 19.77 -5.49
C GLU A 263 7.13 20.36 -5.09
N ARG A 264 6.27 19.55 -4.44
CA ARG A 264 4.97 20.00 -3.94
C ARG A 264 5.08 21.22 -3.02
N ASP A 265 6.05 21.21 -2.11
CA ASP A 265 6.25 22.34 -1.21
C ASP A 265 6.65 23.61 -1.99
N ARG A 266 7.48 23.48 -3.04
CA ARG A 266 7.87 24.61 -3.91
C ARG A 266 6.70 25.14 -4.74
N GLU A 267 5.81 24.27 -5.20
CA GLU A 267 4.59 24.68 -5.92
C GLU A 267 3.64 25.47 -5.01
N ARG A 268 3.47 25.05 -3.75
CA ARG A 268 2.69 25.80 -2.75
C ARG A 268 3.24 27.19 -2.44
N TYR A 269 4.54 27.44 -2.62
CA TYR A 269 5.15 28.76 -2.42
C TYR A 269 5.10 29.66 -3.68
N ARG A 270 4.68 29.12 -4.83
CA ARG A 270 4.57 29.88 -6.08
C ARG A 270 3.15 30.41 -6.35
N GLU A 271 2.15 29.86 -5.65
CA GLU A 271 0.76 30.34 -5.62
C GLU A 271 0.56 31.35 -4.48
#